data_AF-A0ABD3PBC6-F1
#
_entry.id   AF-A0ABD3PBC6-F1
#
_cell.length_a   1.000
_cell.length_b   1.000
_cell.length_c   1.000
_cell.angle_alpha   90.00
_cell.angle_beta   90.00
_cell.angle_gamma   90.00
#
_symmetry.space_group_name_H-M   'P 1'
#
loop_
_entity.id
_entity.type
_entity.pdbx_description
1 polymer ?
#
loop_
_entity_poly.entity_id
_entity_poly.type
_entity_poly.pdbx_seq_one_letter_code
_entity_poly.pdbx_strand_id
1 'polypeptide(L)' 'MKIVGRDEDDEGAFAPEMVRLVARSCGVDASVVEHTERRNGKWTSVTVHAPVRDADMLYGLYESVDKDPRVKFKF' A
#
# COMPACT_ATOMS: atom_id res chain seq x y z
N MET A 1 -3.15 3.32 7.28
CA MET A 1 -2.99 1.87 7.01
C MET A 1 -1.51 1.57 6.85
N LYS A 2 -1.03 0.48 7.42
CA LYS A 2 0.33 -0.03 7.24
C LYS A 2 0.31 -1.31 6.43
N ILE A 3 1.12 -1.35 5.39
CA ILE A 3 1.26 -2.47 4.47
C ILE A 3 2.72 -2.93 4.55
N VAL A 4 2.94 -4.22 4.76
CA VAL A 4 4.28 -4.81 4.79
C VAL A 4 4.34 -5.89 3.75
N GLY A 5 5.30 -5.79 2.84
CA GLY A 5 5.51 -6.79 1.81
C GLY A 5 6.96 -6.95 1.42
N ARG A 6 7.20 -7.88 0.52
CA ARG A 6 8.52 -8.23 0.03
C ARG A 6 8.87 -7.36 -1.19
N ASP A 7 10.02 -6.70 -1.15
CA ASP A 7 10.64 -6.13 -2.35
C ASP A 7 11.41 -7.28 -3.02
N GLU A 8 10.86 -7.89 -4.07
CA GLU A 8 11.58 -8.83 -4.92
C GLU A 8 11.86 -8.20 -6.29
N ASP A 9 13.00 -8.56 -6.86
CA ASP A 9 13.47 -8.30 -8.24
C ASP A 9 13.73 -6.85 -8.67
N ASP A 10 13.01 -5.86 -8.14
CA ASP A 10 13.21 -4.44 -8.40
C ASP A 10 13.21 -3.67 -7.08
N GLU A 11 14.42 -3.42 -6.53
CA GLU A 11 14.61 -2.84 -5.20
C GLU A 11 13.90 -1.49 -5.04
N GLY A 12 12.75 -1.49 -4.38
CA GLY A 12 11.97 -0.30 -4.09
C GLY A 12 10.77 -0.08 -4.99
N ALA A 13 10.39 -1.06 -5.82
CA ALA A 13 9.14 -1.02 -6.58
C ALA A 13 7.91 -1.28 -5.69
N PHE A 14 8.05 -2.01 -4.57
CA PHE A 14 6.91 -2.37 -3.73
C PHE A 14 6.15 -1.15 -3.19
N ALA A 15 6.86 -0.18 -2.60
CA ALA A 15 6.25 1.00 -2.00
C ALA A 15 5.46 1.88 -2.98
N PRO A 16 6.03 2.34 -4.12
CA PRO A 16 5.30 3.15 -5.09
C PRO A 16 4.11 2.39 -5.70
N GLU A 17 4.20 1.06 -5.87
CA GLU A 17 3.08 0.26 -6.35
C GLU A 17 1.94 0.16 -5.33
N MET A 18 2.26 0.01 -4.04
CA MET A 18 1.24 0.04 -2.99
C MET A 18 0.55 1.40 -2.90
N VAL A 19 1.31 2.50 -3.01
CA VAL A 19 0.74 3.86 -3.03
C VAL A 19 -0.18 4.06 -4.23
N ARG A 20 0.22 3.61 -5.42
CA ARG A 20 -0.63 3.66 -6.63
C ARG A 20 -1.89 2.81 -6.48
N LEU A 21 -1.79 1.63 -5.87
CA LEU A 21 -2.95 0.77 -5.61
C LEU A 21 -3.94 1.46 -4.66
N VAL A 22 -3.45 2.07 -3.58
CA VAL A 22 -4.26 2.83 -2.62
C VAL A 22 -4.94 4.01 -3.31
N ALA A 23 -4.17 4.81 -4.06
CA ALA A 23 -4.68 5.97 -4.78
C ALA A 23 -5.82 5.60 -5.75
N ARG A 24 -5.60 4.54 -6.56
CA ARG A 24 -6.61 4.00 -7.48
C ARG A 24 -7.86 3.51 -6.76
N SER A 25 -7.71 2.84 -5.62
CA SER A 25 -8.84 2.32 -4.83
C SER A 25 -9.67 3.45 -4.21
N CYS A 26 -9.02 4.57 -3.84
CA CYS A 26 -9.69 5.76 -3.32
C CYS A 26 -10.17 6.72 -4.42
N GLY A 27 -9.83 6.47 -5.69
CA GLY A 27 -10.17 7.35 -6.81
C GLY A 27 -9.45 8.71 -6.78
N VAL A 28 -8.23 8.75 -6.24
CA VAL A 28 -7.41 9.96 -6.12
C VAL A 28 -6.09 9.81 -6.87
N ASP A 29 -5.39 10.93 -7.07
CA ASP A 29 -4.04 10.90 -7.63
C ASP A 29 -3.03 10.32 -6.62
N ALA A 30 -1.99 9.62 -7.10
CA ALA A 30 -0.99 9.04 -6.21
C ALA A 30 -0.16 10.10 -5.47
N SER A 31 0.01 11.30 -6.05
CA SER A 31 0.76 12.40 -5.43
C SER A 31 0.09 12.97 -4.18
N VAL A 32 -1.22 12.78 -4.01
CA VAL A 32 -1.95 13.25 -2.82
C VAL A 32 -2.00 12.21 -1.70
N VAL A 33 -1.51 10.99 -1.94
CA VAL A 33 -1.44 9.94 -0.91
C VAL A 33 -0.14 10.10 -0.13
N GLU A 34 -0.24 10.77 1.02
CA GLU A 34 0.88 10.87 1.96
C GLU A 34 1.26 9.48 2.45
N HIS A 35 2.56 9.18 2.39
CA HIS A 35 3.09 7.91 2.83
C HIS A 35 4.50 8.03 3.39
N THR A 36 4.86 7.05 4.21
CA THR A 36 6.24 6.83 4.65
C THR A 36 6.61 5.39 4.35
N GLU A 37 7.87 5.16 3.97
CA GLU A 37 8.40 3.82 3.78
C GLU A 37 9.59 3.56 4.70
N ARG A 38 9.74 2.30 5.11
CA ARG A 38 10.92 1.81 5.82
C ARG A 38 11.27 0.43 5.29
N ARG A 39 12.52 0.31 4.83
CA ARG A 39 13.11 -0.95 4.37
C ARG A 39 13.84 -1.66 5.51
N ASN A 40 13.73 -2.98 5.57
CA ASN A 40 14.41 -3.84 6.52
C ASN A 40 14.78 -5.17 5.83
N GLY A 41 15.97 -5.19 5.22
CA GLY A 41 16.37 -6.29 4.33
C GLY A 41 15.38 -6.42 3.16
N LYS A 42 14.90 -7.63 2.91
CA LYS A 42 13.93 -7.93 1.84
C LYS A 42 12.49 -7.45 2.10
N TRP A 43 12.23 -6.83 3.25
CA TRP A 43 10.89 -6.40 3.64
C TRP A 43 10.80 -4.88 3.61
N THR A 44 9.74 -4.39 2.98
CA THR A 44 9.41 -2.96 2.94
C THR A 44 8.07 -2.75 3.64
N SER A 45 8.07 -1.84 4.60
CA SER A 45 6.85 -1.38 5.27
C SER A 45 6.48 0.00 4.74
N VAL A 46 5.22 0.16 4.34
CA VAL A 46 4.64 1.36 3.78
C VAL A 46 3.48 1.77 4.69
N THR A 47 3.56 2.96 5.26
CA THR A 47 2.45 3.53 6.02
C THR A 47 1.80 4.59 5.17
N VAL A 48 0.54 4.37 4.79
CA VAL A 48 -0.23 5.25 3.91
C VAL A 48 -1.35 5.95 4.69
N HIS A 49 -1.53 7.23 4.40
CA HIS A 49 -2.67 8.04 4.78
C HIS A 49 -3.69 8.00 3.64
N ALA A 50 -4.50 6.94 3.61
CA ALA A 50 -5.49 6.74 2.55
C ALA A 50 -6.71 7.66 2.78
N PRO A 51 -7.13 8.46 1.78
CA PRO A 51 -8.32 9.33 1.88
C PRO A 51 -9.61 8.52 1.67
N VAL A 52 -9.88 7.58 2.57
CA VAL A 52 -11.10 6.76 2.54
C VAL A 52 -12.31 7.58 3.02
N ARG A 53 -13.46 7.38 2.38
CA ARG A 53 -14.69 8.14 2.66
C ARG A 53 -15.68 7.40 3.56
N ASP A 54 -15.67 6.08 3.49
CA ASP A 54 -16.59 5.20 4.20
C ASP A 54 -15.92 3.85 4.52
N ALA A 55 -16.61 3.04 5.31
CA ALA A 55 -16.12 1.73 5.74
C ALA A 55 -15.99 0.76 4.55
N ASP A 56 -16.90 0.81 3.58
CA ASP A 56 -16.88 -0.08 2.41
C ASP A 56 -15.63 0.15 1.57
N MET A 57 -15.23 1.41 1.37
CA MET A 57 -13.97 1.77 0.70
C MET A 57 -12.75 1.29 1.47
N LEU A 58 -12.76 1.39 2.80
CA LEU A 58 -11.68 0.89 3.63
C LEU A 58 -11.53 -0.63 3.51
N TYR A 59 -12.63 -1.38 3.59
CA TYR A 59 -12.61 -2.84 3.46
C TYR A 59 -12.24 -3.28 2.04
N GLY A 60 -12.76 -2.62 1.00
CA GLY A 60 -12.36 -2.86 -0.38
C GLY A 60 -10.88 -2.58 -0.64
N LEU A 61 -10.30 -1.58 0.05
CA LEU A 61 -8.87 -1.32 0.01
C LEU A 61 -8.08 -2.47 0.66
N TYR A 62 -8.50 -2.96 1.83
CA TYR A 62 -7.89 -4.12 2.46
C TYR A 62 -7.90 -5.34 1.53
N GLU A 63 -9.03 -5.65 0.91
CA GLU A 63 -9.16 -6.75 -0.05
C GLU A 63 -8.25 -6.57 -1.27
N SER A 64 -8.13 -5.34 -1.78
CA SER A 64 -7.29 -5.04 -2.94
C SER A 64 -5.81 -5.20 -2.63
N VAL A 65 -5.37 -4.77 -1.44
CA VAL A 65 -4.00 -4.97 -0.96
C VAL A 65 -3.70 -6.47 -0.78
N ASP A 66 -4.66 -7.25 -0.31
CA ASP A 66 -4.47 -8.70 -0.06
C ASP A 66 -4.26 -9.54 -1.32
N LYS A 67 -4.66 -9.01 -2.48
CA LYS A 67 -4.47 -9.69 -3.77
C LYS A 67 -3.02 -9.64 -4.24
N ASP A 68 -2.18 -8.77 -3.67
CA ASP A 68 -0.77 -8.71 -4.01
C ASP A 68 0.01 -9.80 -3.26
N PRO A 69 0.62 -10.77 -3.96
CA PRO A 69 1.29 -11.92 -3.33
C PRO A 69 2.55 -11.53 -2.54
N ARG A 70 3.08 -10.31 -2.73
CA ARG A 70 4.22 -9.81 -1.96
C ARG A 70 3.81 -9.34 -0.57
N VAL A 71 2.53 -9.02 -0.36
CA VAL A 71 2.03 -8.53 0.92
C VAL A 71 2.05 -9.65 1.96
N LYS A 72 2.72 -9.37 3.08
CA LYS A 72 2.79 -10.24 4.25
C LYS A 72 1.81 -9.80 5.34
N PHE A 73 1.69 -8.50 5.58
CA PHE A 73 0.82 -7.94 6.62
C PHE A 73 0.14 -6.65 6.15
N LYS A 74 -1.10 -6.45 6.60
CA LYS A 74 -1.87 -5.20 6.43
C LYS A 74 -2.69 -4.91 7.69
N PHE A 75 -2.65 -3.69 8.22
CA PHE A 75 -3.41 -3.26 9.41
C PHE A 75 -3.48 -1.74 9.56
#